data_AF-A0A0D9ZSC3-F1
#
_entry.id   AF-A0A0D9ZSC3-F1
#
_cell.length_a   1.000
_cell.length_b   1.000
_cell.length_c   1.000
_cell.angle_alpha   90.00
_cell.angle_beta   90.00
_cell.angle_gamma   90.00
#
_symmetry.space_group_name_H-M   'P 1'
#
loop_
_entity.id
_entity.type
_entity.pdbx_description
1 polymer ?
#
loop_
_entity_poly.entity_id
_entity_poly.type
_entity_poly.pdbx_seq_one_letter_code
_entity_poly.pdbx_strand_id
1 'polypeptide(L)'
;MFLTDKYHALLPFHATGGGVKDHRRRPGKAVPGAAGGGPGSARFGAALSARLGSLLPLPASPLAALARLADLLALALADAVPALAGEGDAAAVAAHLDAGVALLDACNGITARLDRLRRRRLLSRFALHLLSSSSPPLPSSVRRARAALADRDERAPASPPPPLPSLPFDQPRDRVSGAATVLLAVDAVSSLAAAAASAVLCGDALHQIAFPLVSGEFPWTEAFNAVSIQLAALATKPSEVDAVDEAVGKLKSVLDNGDGDLDEAALRAAAQEVERRTEELTAPLDRLSDAVNGVFRAALCLRNAELGSIMVGPAEKTPCK
;
A
#
# COMPACT_ATOMS: atom_id res chain seq x y z
N MET A 1 36.02 -36.50 17.85
CA MET A 1 37.19 -35.62 18.04
C MET A 1 36.86 -34.28 17.42
N PHE A 2 36.75 -33.24 18.27
CA PHE A 2 36.96 -31.79 18.03
C PHE A 2 36.16 -31.14 16.87
N LEU A 3 35.20 -30.22 17.09
CA LEU A 3 35.29 -28.96 17.83
C LEU A 3 33.88 -28.43 18.20
N THR A 4 33.51 -28.43 19.49
CA THR A 4 32.37 -27.65 20.02
C THR A 4 32.68 -27.18 21.44
N ASP A 5 33.73 -26.37 21.61
CA ASP A 5 34.20 -25.95 22.94
C ASP A 5 34.76 -24.51 22.98
N LYS A 6 34.07 -23.56 22.36
CA LYS A 6 34.29 -22.14 22.62
C LYS A 6 32.93 -21.46 22.73
N TYR A 7 32.76 -20.62 23.74
CA TYR A 7 31.57 -19.82 24.10
C TYR A 7 30.73 -20.26 25.31
N HIS A 8 31.28 -21.06 26.24
CA HIS A 8 30.82 -21.07 27.63
C HIS A 8 31.84 -20.43 28.57
N ALA A 9 31.99 -19.10 28.52
CA ALA A 9 32.70 -18.36 29.57
C ALA A 9 32.50 -16.84 29.45
N LEU A 10 31.28 -16.30 29.63
CA LEU A 10 31.07 -14.89 30.02
C LEU A 10 29.72 -14.70 30.73
N LEU A 11 29.41 -15.52 31.73
CA LEU A 11 28.35 -15.24 32.71
C LEU A 11 28.92 -15.42 34.12
N PRO A 12 29.06 -14.35 34.92
CA PRO A 12 29.29 -14.49 36.35
C PRO A 12 27.95 -14.76 37.04
N PHE A 13 27.73 -16.02 37.42
CA PHE A 13 26.79 -16.37 38.48
C PHE A 13 27.46 -16.13 39.83
N HIS A 14 26.92 -15.22 40.63
CA HIS A 14 27.05 -15.26 42.08
C HIS A 14 25.64 -15.36 42.69
N ALA A 15 25.37 -16.51 43.29
CA ALA A 15 24.28 -16.71 44.22
C ALA A 15 24.84 -16.70 45.64
N THR A 16 24.32 -15.83 46.51
CA THR A 16 24.26 -16.06 47.97
C THR A 16 23.16 -15.21 48.60
N GLY A 17 22.11 -15.91 49.06
CA GLY A 17 21.56 -15.82 50.42
C GLY A 17 21.07 -14.49 51.00
N GLY A 18 19.75 -14.41 51.22
CA GLY A 18 19.17 -14.08 52.53
C GLY A 18 19.00 -12.60 52.90
N GLY A 19 17.75 -12.17 53.11
CA GLY A 19 17.48 -10.93 53.85
C GLY A 19 16.11 -10.31 53.58
N VAL A 20 15.10 -10.74 54.33
CA VAL A 20 13.81 -10.03 54.47
C VAL A 20 14.07 -8.62 55.01
N LYS A 21 13.67 -7.58 54.28
CA LYS A 21 13.41 -6.24 54.82
C LYS A 21 12.23 -5.57 54.14
N ASP A 22 11.17 -5.41 54.92
CA ASP A 22 10.02 -4.56 54.67
C ASP A 22 10.45 -3.11 54.37
N HIS A 23 10.03 -2.59 53.22
CA HIS A 23 10.03 -1.15 52.95
C HIS A 23 8.62 -0.66 52.67
N ARG A 24 8.05 -0.07 53.72
CA ARG A 24 6.91 0.86 53.75
C ARG A 24 6.79 1.66 52.44
N ARG A 25 5.72 1.39 51.68
CA ARG A 25 5.22 2.29 50.63
C ARG A 25 4.79 3.61 51.27
N ARG A 26 5.49 4.69 50.94
CA ARG A 26 4.98 6.06 51.03
C ARG A 26 4.15 6.33 49.77
N PRO A 27 2.92 6.88 49.87
CA PRO A 27 2.15 7.25 48.69
C PRO A 27 2.77 8.52 48.08
N GLY A 28 3.53 8.32 47.00
CA GLY A 28 3.94 9.38 46.10
C GLY A 28 2.75 9.89 45.32
N LYS A 29 2.43 11.16 45.55
CA LYS A 29 1.44 12.01 44.87
C LYS A 29 1.35 11.69 43.36
N ALA A 30 0.18 11.27 42.91
CA ALA A 30 -0.14 11.20 41.49
C ALA A 30 -0.07 12.61 40.89
N VAL A 31 0.84 12.81 39.93
CA VAL A 31 0.78 13.96 39.03
C VAL A 31 -0.20 13.58 37.90
N PRO A 32 -1.29 14.32 37.71
CA PRO A 32 -2.23 14.06 36.64
C PRO A 32 -1.71 14.63 35.31
N GLY A 33 -1.87 13.86 34.22
CA GLY A 33 -2.05 14.38 32.87
C GLY A 33 -0.83 14.98 32.15
N ALA A 34 0.03 14.13 31.61
CA ALA A 34 0.74 14.45 30.36
C ALA A 34 0.69 13.20 29.48
N ALA A 35 -0.13 13.25 28.44
CA ALA A 35 -0.09 12.27 27.36
C ALA A 35 1.33 12.31 26.77
N GLY A 36 2.02 11.17 26.79
CA GLY A 36 3.45 11.05 26.55
C GLY A 36 3.85 11.10 25.07
N GLY A 37 3.57 12.21 24.38
CA GLY A 37 4.12 12.48 23.05
C GLY A 37 4.80 13.85 23.04
N GLY A 38 6.01 13.95 22.48
CA GLY A 38 6.63 15.24 22.27
C GLY A 38 5.83 16.10 21.29
N PRO A 39 6.14 17.42 21.21
CA PRO A 39 5.40 18.34 20.34
C PRO A 39 5.46 17.96 18.85
N GLY A 40 6.47 17.19 18.42
CA GLY A 40 6.58 16.65 17.05
C GLY A 40 5.49 15.63 16.73
N SER A 41 5.28 14.62 17.59
CA SER A 41 4.28 13.58 17.38
C SER A 41 2.85 14.10 17.43
N ALA A 42 2.57 15.09 18.30
CA ALA A 42 1.27 15.74 18.36
C ALA A 42 0.94 16.52 17.07
N ARG A 43 1.91 17.27 16.53
CA ARG A 43 1.74 18.01 15.27
C ARG A 43 1.56 17.07 14.09
N PHE A 44 2.36 16.00 14.04
CA PHE A 44 2.23 14.95 13.03
C PHE A 44 0.83 14.34 13.06
N GLY A 45 0.35 13.93 14.25
CA GLY A 45 -0.97 13.33 14.40
C GLY A 45 -2.12 14.25 13.97
N ALA A 46 -2.04 15.54 14.29
CA ALA A 46 -3.03 16.52 13.85
C ALA A 46 -3.00 16.75 12.32
N ALA A 47 -1.81 16.84 11.73
CA ALA A 47 -1.66 16.98 10.28
C ALA A 47 -2.19 15.75 9.52
N LEU A 48 -1.90 14.55 10.03
CA LEU A 48 -2.43 13.30 9.48
C LEU A 48 -3.96 13.25 9.56
N SER A 49 -4.53 13.60 10.71
CA SER A 49 -5.99 13.65 10.90
C SER A 49 -6.67 14.59 9.90
N ALA A 50 -6.13 15.81 9.73
CA ALA A 50 -6.65 16.78 8.77
C ALA A 50 -6.58 16.29 7.32
N ARG A 51 -5.50 15.59 6.94
CA ARG A 51 -5.34 15.02 5.59
C ARG A 51 -6.26 13.82 5.35
N LEU A 52 -6.42 12.94 6.33
CA LEU A 52 -7.39 11.85 6.24
C LEU A 52 -8.81 12.40 6.11
N GLY A 53 -9.15 13.45 6.88
CA GLY A 53 -10.41 14.16 6.75
C GLY A 53 -10.61 14.77 5.35
N SER A 54 -9.57 15.35 4.75
CA SER A 54 -9.66 15.94 3.40
C SER A 54 -9.74 14.91 2.27
N LEU A 55 -9.45 13.64 2.54
CA LEU A 55 -9.74 12.55 1.60
C LEU A 55 -11.25 12.32 1.43
N LEU A 56 -12.06 12.65 2.43
CA LEU A 56 -13.48 12.33 2.45
C LEU A 56 -14.36 13.43 1.82
N PRO A 57 -15.38 13.09 1.01
CA PRO A 57 -15.70 11.75 0.53
C PRO A 57 -14.69 11.25 -0.51
N LEU A 58 -14.49 9.92 -0.56
CA LEU A 58 -13.62 9.32 -1.57
C LEU A 58 -14.25 9.43 -2.98
N PRO A 59 -13.42 9.57 -4.03
CA PRO A 59 -13.92 9.56 -5.40
C PRO A 59 -14.57 8.21 -5.72
N ALA A 60 -15.56 8.21 -6.61
CA ALA A 60 -16.25 6.99 -7.02
C ALA A 60 -15.35 6.02 -7.81
N SER A 61 -14.26 6.53 -8.36
CA SER A 61 -13.21 5.78 -9.09
C SER A 61 -12.27 5.10 -8.09
N PRO A 62 -12.21 3.74 -8.04
CA PRO A 62 -11.27 3.01 -7.19
C PRO A 62 -9.80 3.37 -7.44
N LEU A 63 -9.39 3.54 -8.71
CA LEU A 63 -8.02 3.93 -9.04
C LEU A 63 -7.70 5.35 -8.56
N ALA A 64 -8.63 6.30 -8.70
CA ALA A 64 -8.44 7.66 -8.20
C ALA A 64 -8.41 7.70 -6.66
N ALA A 65 -9.25 6.90 -5.99
CA ALA A 65 -9.24 6.80 -4.53
C ALA A 65 -7.89 6.25 -4.03
N LEU A 66 -7.38 5.22 -4.69
CA LEU A 66 -6.07 4.64 -4.38
C LEU A 66 -4.94 5.63 -4.64
N ALA A 67 -4.99 6.40 -5.73
CA ALA A 67 -3.98 7.43 -6.01
C ALA A 67 -3.96 8.53 -4.94
N ARG A 68 -5.14 9.00 -4.48
CA ARG A 68 -5.22 9.99 -3.39
C ARG A 68 -4.70 9.43 -2.06
N LEU A 69 -4.95 8.16 -1.78
CA LEU A 69 -4.42 7.48 -0.60
C LEU A 69 -2.89 7.34 -0.65
N ALA A 70 -2.34 7.00 -1.83
CA ALA A 70 -0.90 6.95 -2.05
C ALA A 70 -0.25 8.33 -1.90
N ASP A 71 -0.87 9.39 -2.42
CA ASP A 71 -0.41 10.77 -2.22
C ASP A 71 -0.39 11.13 -0.72
N LEU A 72 -1.44 10.77 0.04
CA LEU A 72 -1.46 10.97 1.49
C LEU A 72 -0.35 10.20 2.20
N LEU A 73 -0.12 8.94 1.83
CA LEU A 73 0.95 8.12 2.40
C LEU A 73 2.33 8.72 2.13
N ALA A 74 2.59 9.19 0.91
CA ALA A 74 3.84 9.87 0.58
C ALA A 74 4.06 11.11 1.44
N LEU A 75 3.01 11.90 1.68
CA LEU A 75 3.05 13.06 2.55
C LEU A 75 3.22 12.68 4.04
N ALA A 76 2.61 11.59 4.51
CA ALA A 76 2.80 11.09 5.87
C ALA A 76 4.24 10.61 6.10
N LEU A 77 4.82 9.88 5.14
CA LEU A 77 6.23 9.47 5.17
C LEU A 77 7.17 10.68 5.20
N ALA A 78 6.88 11.71 4.41
CA ALA A 78 7.68 12.93 4.37
C ALA A 78 7.62 13.72 5.70
N ASP A 79 6.44 13.82 6.32
CA ASP A 79 6.26 14.52 7.60
C ASP A 79 6.81 13.74 8.79
N ALA A 80 6.95 12.42 8.67
CA ALA A 80 7.55 11.59 9.71
C ALA A 80 9.03 11.94 9.92
N VAL A 81 9.77 12.26 8.85
CA VAL A 81 11.20 12.60 8.92
C VAL A 81 11.51 13.70 9.96
N PRO A 82 10.91 14.91 9.88
CA PRO A 82 11.14 15.94 10.90
C PRO A 82 10.48 15.63 12.24
N ALA A 83 9.42 14.80 12.29
CA ALA A 83 8.75 14.44 13.53
C ALA A 83 9.57 13.48 14.40
N LEU A 84 10.43 12.66 13.79
CA LEU A 84 11.32 11.72 14.46
C LEU A 84 12.67 12.34 14.86
N ALA A 85 12.97 13.56 14.40
CA ALA A 85 14.21 14.25 14.70
C ALA A 85 14.36 14.54 16.20
N GLY A 86 15.11 13.68 16.90
CA GLY A 86 15.48 13.83 18.32
C GLY A 86 14.69 12.98 19.31
N GLU A 87 13.74 12.15 18.86
CA GLU A 87 13.05 11.16 19.71
C GLU A 87 13.62 9.76 19.43
N GLY A 88 14.36 9.21 20.40
CA GLY A 88 14.98 7.89 20.27
C GLY A 88 14.07 6.77 20.76
N ASP A 89 13.60 5.95 19.83
CA ASP A 89 13.02 4.63 20.12
C ASP A 89 13.57 3.62 19.11
N ALA A 90 14.76 3.08 19.41
CA ALA A 90 15.48 2.20 18.49
C ALA A 90 14.70 0.92 18.15
N ALA A 91 13.85 0.44 19.07
CA ALA A 91 13.02 -0.73 18.82
C ALA A 91 11.89 -0.40 17.83
N ALA A 92 11.23 0.75 18.01
CA ALA A 92 10.21 1.20 17.05
C ALA A 92 10.80 1.50 15.66
N VAL A 93 11.99 2.11 15.60
CA VAL A 93 12.70 2.35 14.34
C VAL A 93 13.06 1.03 13.65
N ALA A 94 13.59 0.05 14.39
CA ALA A 94 13.90 -1.27 13.81
C ALA A 94 12.66 -1.96 13.23
N ALA A 95 11.56 -1.98 13.98
CA ALA A 95 10.29 -2.54 13.51
C ALA A 95 9.77 -1.82 12.26
N HIS A 96 9.87 -0.48 12.22
CA HIS A 96 9.49 0.29 11.05
C HIS A 96 10.40 0.05 9.84
N LEU A 97 11.71 -0.15 10.04
CA LEU A 97 12.63 -0.47 8.95
C LEU A 97 12.26 -1.81 8.28
N ASP A 98 11.86 -2.81 9.08
CA ASP A 98 11.35 -4.09 8.58
C ASP A 98 10.02 -3.91 7.82
N ALA A 99 9.08 -3.14 8.38
CA ALA A 99 7.82 -2.79 7.69
C ALA A 99 8.06 -1.98 6.40
N GLY A 100 9.09 -1.13 6.38
CA GLY A 100 9.49 -0.32 5.23
C GLY A 100 10.01 -1.16 4.07
N VAL A 101 10.66 -2.31 4.32
CA VAL A 101 11.01 -3.26 3.26
C VAL A 101 9.74 -3.80 2.60
N ALA A 102 8.78 -4.24 3.41
CA ALA A 102 7.51 -4.75 2.90
C ALA A 102 6.72 -3.67 2.12
N LEU A 103 6.80 -2.39 2.53
CA LEU A 103 6.19 -1.28 1.79
C LEU A 103 6.84 -1.07 0.42
N LEU A 104 8.18 -1.15 0.33
CA LEU A 104 8.90 -1.06 -0.93
C LEU A 104 8.55 -2.23 -1.87
N ASP A 105 8.43 -3.43 -1.31
CA ASP A 105 7.97 -4.61 -2.05
C ASP A 105 6.52 -4.45 -2.53
N ALA A 106 5.65 -3.84 -1.72
CA ALA A 106 4.28 -3.49 -2.12
C ALA A 106 4.29 -2.51 -3.31
N CYS A 107 5.12 -1.46 -3.26
CA CYS A 107 5.26 -0.52 -4.36
C CYS A 107 5.72 -1.21 -5.66
N ASN A 108 6.73 -2.08 -5.57
CA ASN A 108 7.21 -2.87 -6.70
C ASN A 108 6.12 -3.78 -7.26
N GLY A 109 5.37 -4.46 -6.39
CA GLY A 109 4.23 -5.29 -6.76
C GLY A 109 3.15 -4.49 -7.48
N ILE A 110 2.80 -3.30 -6.96
CA ILE A 110 1.81 -2.41 -7.57
C ILE A 110 2.28 -1.95 -8.96
N THR A 111 3.52 -1.48 -9.09
CA THR A 111 4.09 -1.08 -10.39
C THR A 111 4.02 -2.22 -11.40
N ALA A 112 4.38 -3.44 -11.00
CA ALA A 112 4.26 -4.62 -11.85
C ALA A 112 2.80 -4.92 -12.26
N ARG A 113 1.81 -4.65 -11.40
CA ARG A 113 0.39 -4.75 -11.77
C ARG A 113 -0.02 -3.66 -12.76
N LEU A 114 0.41 -2.41 -12.57
CA LEU A 114 0.13 -1.31 -13.49
C LEU A 114 0.71 -1.59 -14.88
N ASP A 115 1.93 -2.11 -14.96
CA ASP A 115 2.56 -2.46 -16.24
C ASP A 115 1.83 -3.60 -16.95
N ARG A 116 1.31 -4.59 -16.19
CA ARG A 116 0.42 -5.61 -16.75
C ARG A 116 -0.86 -5.00 -17.31
N LEU A 117 -1.51 -4.07 -16.60
CA LEU A 117 -2.71 -3.39 -17.08
C LEU A 117 -2.42 -2.56 -18.35
N ARG A 118 -1.29 -1.84 -18.39
CA ARG A 118 -0.83 -1.12 -19.58
C ARG A 118 -0.62 -2.06 -20.77
N ARG A 119 0.02 -3.21 -20.55
CA ARG A 119 0.22 -4.24 -21.59
C ARG A 119 -1.10 -4.81 -22.09
N ARG A 120 -2.03 -5.15 -21.19
CA ARG A 120 -3.38 -5.62 -21.54
C ARG A 120 -4.10 -4.59 -22.41
N ARG A 121 -4.08 -3.32 -22.00
CA ARG A 121 -4.64 -2.18 -22.76
C ARG A 121 -4.04 -2.08 -24.15
N LEU A 122 -2.71 -2.19 -24.28
CA LEU A 122 -2.03 -2.15 -25.58
C LEU A 122 -2.54 -3.26 -26.51
N LEU A 123 -2.68 -4.49 -26.00
CA LEU A 123 -3.19 -5.63 -26.77
C LEU A 123 -4.65 -5.43 -27.22
N SER A 124 -5.51 -4.85 -26.37
CA SER A 124 -6.86 -4.46 -26.77
C SER A 124 -6.86 -3.42 -27.88
N ARG A 125 -6.06 -2.36 -27.76
CA ARG A 125 -5.97 -1.33 -28.82
C ARG A 125 -5.41 -1.90 -30.12
N PHE A 126 -4.48 -2.84 -30.04
CA PHE A 126 -3.97 -3.54 -31.21
C PHE A 126 -5.06 -4.39 -31.89
N ALA A 127 -5.85 -5.14 -31.11
CA ALA A 127 -6.99 -5.90 -31.64
C ALA A 127 -8.01 -4.97 -32.33
N LEU A 128 -8.35 -3.83 -31.71
CA LEU A 128 -9.23 -2.83 -32.30
C LEU A 128 -8.67 -2.28 -33.62
N HIS A 129 -7.38 -1.96 -33.66
CA HIS A 129 -6.73 -1.49 -34.88
C HIS A 129 -6.83 -2.50 -36.04
N LEU A 130 -6.64 -3.79 -35.74
CA LEU A 130 -6.79 -4.86 -36.72
C LEU A 130 -8.23 -4.96 -37.27
N LEU A 131 -9.23 -4.78 -36.40
CA LEU A 131 -10.64 -4.82 -36.78
C LEU A 131 -11.06 -3.59 -37.60
N SER A 132 -10.48 -2.42 -37.31
CA SER A 132 -10.78 -1.16 -38.02
C SER A 132 -9.99 -0.97 -39.32
N SER A 133 -9.02 -1.85 -39.63
CA SER A 133 -8.14 -1.72 -40.80
C SER A 133 -8.87 -1.94 -42.14
N SER A 134 -10.03 -2.59 -42.15
CA SER A 134 -10.86 -2.77 -43.33
C SER A 134 -12.35 -2.83 -42.95
N SER A 135 -13.23 -2.42 -43.86
CA SER A 135 -14.69 -2.51 -43.67
C SER A 135 -15.30 -3.22 -44.88
N PRO A 136 -15.75 -4.49 -44.75
CA PRO A 136 -15.73 -5.34 -43.55
C PRO A 136 -14.32 -5.80 -43.12
N PRO A 137 -14.13 -6.22 -41.84
CA PRO A 137 -12.86 -6.76 -41.39
C PRO A 137 -12.53 -8.08 -42.09
N LEU A 138 -11.31 -8.20 -42.60
CA LEU A 138 -10.83 -9.43 -43.24
C LEU A 138 -10.81 -10.60 -42.24
N PRO A 139 -11.10 -11.85 -42.67
CA PRO A 139 -11.05 -13.03 -41.80
C PRO A 139 -9.69 -13.22 -41.09
N SER A 140 -8.60 -12.86 -41.77
CA SER A 140 -7.24 -12.90 -41.20
C SER A 140 -7.02 -11.85 -40.11
N SER A 141 -7.65 -10.68 -40.20
CA SER A 141 -7.61 -9.64 -39.18
C SER A 141 -8.45 -10.03 -37.97
N VAL A 142 -9.63 -10.61 -38.17
CA VAL A 142 -10.47 -11.18 -37.11
C VAL A 142 -9.69 -12.25 -36.31
N ARG A 143 -9.06 -13.20 -37.00
CA ARG A 143 -8.23 -14.23 -36.35
C ARG A 143 -7.08 -13.65 -35.54
N ARG A 144 -6.39 -12.63 -36.07
CA ARG A 144 -5.29 -11.94 -35.36
C ARG A 144 -5.80 -11.14 -34.16
N ALA A 145 -6.96 -10.49 -34.27
CA ALA A 145 -7.59 -9.79 -33.16
C ALA A 145 -7.95 -10.76 -32.04
N ARG A 146 -8.56 -11.92 -32.36
CA ARG A 146 -8.81 -12.98 -31.37
C ARG A 146 -7.53 -13.45 -30.68
N ALA A 147 -6.45 -13.68 -31.44
CA ALA A 147 -5.15 -14.06 -30.87
C ALA A 147 -4.56 -12.98 -29.95
N ALA A 148 -4.68 -11.70 -30.30
CA ALA A 148 -4.23 -10.59 -29.45
C ALA A 148 -5.04 -10.48 -28.16
N LEU A 149 -6.36 -10.70 -28.23
CA LEU A 149 -7.23 -10.75 -27.05
C LEU A 149 -6.98 -12.00 -26.21
N ALA A 150 -6.56 -13.11 -26.79
CA ALA A 150 -6.11 -14.28 -26.05
C ALA A 150 -4.78 -14.02 -25.31
N ASP A 151 -3.77 -13.43 -25.95
CA ASP A 151 -2.49 -13.07 -25.28
C ASP A 151 -2.69 -12.02 -24.18
N ARG A 152 -3.72 -11.18 -24.30
CA ARG A 152 -4.13 -10.25 -23.23
C ARG A 152 -4.50 -11.00 -21.95
N ASP A 153 -5.14 -12.16 -22.07
CA ASP A 153 -5.64 -12.96 -20.96
C ASP A 153 -4.60 -13.99 -20.49
N GLU A 154 -3.94 -14.69 -21.42
CA GLU A 154 -3.07 -15.86 -21.15
C GLU A 154 -1.68 -15.53 -20.61
N ARG A 155 -1.19 -14.30 -20.80
CA ARG A 155 0.17 -13.95 -20.34
C ARG A 155 0.20 -13.34 -18.94
N ALA A 156 -0.86 -13.55 -18.17
CA ALA A 156 -0.75 -13.79 -16.74
C ALA A 156 -0.27 -15.25 -16.54
N PRO A 157 0.73 -15.53 -15.69
CA PRO A 157 1.18 -16.91 -15.48
C PRO A 157 -0.01 -17.83 -15.15
N ALA A 158 0.11 -19.14 -15.43
CA ALA A 158 -0.91 -20.16 -15.11
C ALA A 158 -1.29 -20.25 -13.61
N SER A 159 -0.66 -19.42 -12.78
CA SER A 159 -0.93 -19.18 -11.37
C SER A 159 -1.40 -17.72 -11.20
N PRO A 160 -2.43 -17.44 -10.39
CA PRO A 160 -2.84 -16.08 -10.10
C PRO A 160 -1.62 -15.24 -9.72
N PRO A 161 -1.50 -14.00 -10.23
CA PRO A 161 -0.36 -13.16 -9.90
C PRO A 161 -0.23 -13.08 -8.37
N PRO A 162 0.99 -13.16 -7.82
CA PRO A 162 1.20 -13.30 -6.38
C PRO A 162 0.49 -12.16 -5.65
N PRO A 163 -0.11 -12.43 -4.46
CA PRO A 163 -0.77 -11.39 -3.69
C PRO A 163 0.21 -10.24 -3.45
N LEU A 164 -0.29 -9.01 -3.42
CA LEU A 164 0.53 -7.91 -2.93
C LEU A 164 0.91 -8.21 -1.47
N PRO A 165 2.14 -7.86 -1.05
CA PRO A 165 2.56 -8.11 0.32
C PRO A 165 1.64 -7.37 1.29
N SER A 166 1.11 -8.10 2.26
CA SER A 166 0.38 -7.52 3.38
C SER A 166 1.37 -6.88 4.35
N LEU A 167 1.06 -5.67 4.81
CA LEU A 167 1.89 -5.00 5.80
C LEU A 167 1.38 -5.33 7.21
N PRO A 168 2.23 -5.93 8.07
CA PRO A 168 1.84 -6.21 9.44
C PRO A 168 1.53 -4.91 10.17
N PHE A 169 0.40 -4.89 10.86
CA PHE A 169 0.02 -3.78 11.74
C PHE A 169 -0.41 -4.36 13.08
N ASP A 170 0.50 -4.34 14.05
CA ASP A 170 0.21 -4.72 15.43
C ASP A 170 0.07 -3.46 16.27
N GLN A 171 -1.11 -3.30 16.86
CA GLN A 171 -1.37 -2.15 17.73
C GLN A 171 -0.69 -2.35 19.09
N PRO A 172 0.14 -1.40 19.55
CA PRO A 172 0.75 -1.48 20.87
C PRO A 172 -0.33 -1.38 21.97
N ARG A 173 -0.22 -2.24 22.99
CA ARG A 173 -1.15 -2.30 24.12
C ARG A 173 -0.76 -1.36 25.28
N ASP A 174 0.45 -0.82 25.25
CA ASP A 174 1.05 -0.01 26.32
C ASP A 174 1.35 1.43 25.90
N ARG A 175 1.82 2.26 26.83
CA ARG A 175 2.26 3.64 26.54
C ARG A 175 3.40 3.63 25.53
N VAL A 176 3.14 4.21 24.36
CA VAL A 176 4.11 4.34 23.27
C VAL A 176 4.85 5.67 23.36
N SER A 177 6.12 5.68 22.94
CA SER A 177 6.91 6.91 22.77
C SER A 177 6.32 7.81 21.67
N GLY A 178 6.74 9.07 21.62
CA GLY A 178 6.34 9.98 20.53
C GLY A 178 6.74 9.45 19.16
N ALA A 179 7.99 8.99 19.02
CA ALA A 179 8.52 8.37 17.81
C ALA A 179 7.72 7.12 17.41
N ALA A 180 7.47 6.21 18.35
CA ALA A 180 6.67 5.03 18.09
C ALA A 180 5.23 5.36 17.69
N THR A 181 4.66 6.47 18.19
CA THR A 181 3.33 6.94 17.76
C THR A 181 3.32 7.44 16.32
N VAL A 182 4.39 8.12 15.88
CA VAL A 182 4.55 8.57 14.47
C VAL A 182 4.71 7.36 13.56
N LEU A 183 5.59 6.43 13.90
CA LEU A 183 5.84 5.22 13.11
C LEU A 183 4.60 4.32 13.02
N LEU A 184 3.87 4.12 14.13
CA LEU A 184 2.60 3.42 14.14
C LEU A 184 1.60 4.00 13.15
N ALA A 185 1.51 5.33 13.07
CA ALA A 185 0.60 6.01 12.17
C ALA A 185 1.01 5.85 10.69
N VAL A 186 2.32 5.90 10.40
CA VAL A 186 2.86 5.61 9.07
C VAL A 186 2.57 4.17 8.66
N ASP A 187 2.81 3.22 9.55
CA ASP A 187 2.59 1.79 9.30
C ASP A 187 1.09 1.49 9.10
N ALA A 188 0.20 2.14 9.86
CA ALA A 188 -1.25 2.04 9.70
C ALA A 188 -1.69 2.49 8.30
N VAL A 189 -1.24 3.68 7.85
CA VAL A 189 -1.58 4.22 6.53
C VAL A 189 -0.96 3.37 5.42
N SER A 190 0.26 2.87 5.63
CA SER A 190 0.93 1.98 4.70
C SER A 190 0.11 0.69 4.51
N SER A 191 -0.29 0.06 5.62
CA SER A 191 -1.13 -1.16 5.61
C SER A 191 -2.49 -0.92 4.95
N LEU A 192 -3.12 0.22 5.21
CA LEU A 192 -4.36 0.60 4.55
C LEU A 192 -4.18 0.77 3.02
N ALA A 193 -3.08 1.40 2.59
CA ALA A 193 -2.76 1.57 1.18
C ALA A 193 -2.48 0.23 0.48
N ALA A 194 -1.77 -0.69 1.14
CA ALA A 194 -1.53 -2.03 0.62
C ALA A 194 -2.82 -2.86 0.49
N ALA A 195 -3.71 -2.78 1.49
CA ALA A 195 -5.03 -3.43 1.43
C ALA A 195 -5.89 -2.86 0.29
N ALA A 196 -5.97 -1.53 0.17
CA ALA A 196 -6.68 -0.87 -0.92
C ALA A 196 -6.10 -1.23 -2.30
N ALA A 197 -4.77 -1.23 -2.44
CA ALA A 197 -4.11 -1.63 -3.68
C ALA A 197 -4.41 -3.08 -4.06
N SER A 198 -4.44 -3.97 -3.07
CA SER A 198 -4.79 -5.37 -3.27
C SER A 198 -6.22 -5.49 -3.80
N ALA A 199 -7.16 -4.76 -3.19
CA ALA A 199 -8.56 -4.81 -3.58
C ALA A 199 -8.78 -4.27 -5.00
N VAL A 200 -8.14 -3.15 -5.33
CA VAL A 200 -8.35 -2.48 -6.62
C VAL A 200 -7.60 -3.17 -7.77
N LEU A 201 -6.42 -3.76 -7.53
CA LEU A 201 -5.53 -4.23 -8.60
C LEU A 201 -5.45 -5.76 -8.74
N CYS A 202 -5.91 -6.53 -7.75
CA CYS A 202 -5.82 -8.00 -7.79
C CYS A 202 -7.14 -8.72 -8.15
N GLY A 203 -8.26 -8.00 -8.22
CA GLY A 203 -9.57 -8.56 -8.57
C GLY A 203 -10.09 -9.60 -7.56
N ASP A 204 -11.19 -10.26 -7.92
CA ASP A 204 -11.98 -11.20 -7.09
C ASP A 204 -11.24 -12.49 -6.68
N ALA A 205 -9.97 -12.65 -7.08
CA ALA A 205 -9.17 -13.84 -6.81
C ALA A 205 -8.57 -13.88 -5.37
N LEU A 206 -8.70 -12.80 -4.59
CA LEU A 206 -8.18 -12.73 -3.22
C LEU A 206 -9.33 -12.74 -2.21
N HIS A 207 -9.37 -13.81 -1.42
CA HIS A 207 -10.18 -13.97 -0.21
C HIS A 207 -10.18 -12.69 0.64
N GLN A 208 -11.37 -12.29 1.11
CA GLN A 208 -11.69 -11.20 2.05
C GLN A 208 -10.47 -10.36 2.48
N ILE A 209 -10.16 -9.33 1.69
CA ILE A 209 -9.15 -8.34 2.08
C ILE A 209 -9.64 -7.65 3.35
N ALA A 210 -8.92 -7.86 4.45
CA ALA A 210 -9.20 -7.19 5.70
C ALA A 210 -8.66 -5.76 5.64
N PHE A 211 -9.56 -4.79 5.66
CA PHE A 211 -9.17 -3.39 5.80
C PHE A 211 -8.85 -3.11 7.28
N PRO A 212 -7.67 -2.53 7.59
CA PRO A 212 -7.27 -2.30 8.96
C PRO A 212 -8.18 -1.28 9.64
N LEU A 213 -8.50 -1.53 10.91
CA LEU A 213 -9.14 -0.58 11.80
C LEU A 213 -8.21 -0.36 13.00
N VAL A 214 -8.15 0.89 13.45
CA VAL A 214 -7.33 1.27 14.60
C VAL A 214 -8.25 1.49 15.80
N SER A 215 -7.91 0.84 16.91
CA SER A 215 -8.50 1.15 18.21
C SER A 215 -7.62 2.17 18.95
N GLY A 216 -8.16 2.97 19.86
CA GLY A 216 -7.37 3.86 20.72
C GLY A 216 -7.49 5.36 20.41
N GLU A 217 -7.01 6.16 21.35
CA GLU A 217 -7.25 7.61 21.42
C GLU A 217 -6.16 8.43 20.71
N PHE A 218 -5.83 8.07 19.46
CA PHE A 218 -4.96 8.90 18.62
C PHE A 218 -5.80 9.98 17.91
N PRO A 219 -5.24 11.18 17.66
CA PRO A 219 -5.98 12.29 17.04
C PRO A 219 -6.44 12.00 15.59
N TRP A 220 -5.88 10.96 14.95
CA TRP A 220 -6.19 10.54 13.59
C TRP A 220 -7.07 9.28 13.52
N THR A 221 -7.37 8.61 14.65
CA THR A 221 -8.10 7.32 14.66
C THR A 221 -9.44 7.39 13.95
N GLU A 222 -10.27 8.39 14.28
CA GLU A 222 -11.62 8.52 13.73
C GLU A 222 -11.59 8.74 12.21
N ALA A 223 -10.76 9.68 11.75
CA ALA A 223 -10.59 9.97 10.34
C ALA A 223 -10.02 8.76 9.57
N PHE A 224 -9.07 8.03 10.17
CA PHE A 224 -8.51 6.81 9.58
C PHE A 224 -9.57 5.73 9.42
N ASN A 225 -10.34 5.42 10.47
CA ASN A 225 -11.38 4.40 10.42
C ASN A 225 -12.48 4.78 9.42
N ALA A 226 -12.83 6.06 9.30
CA ALA A 226 -13.79 6.54 8.31
C ALA A 226 -13.29 6.32 6.87
N VAL A 227 -12.01 6.61 6.58
CA VAL A 227 -11.39 6.32 5.28
C VAL A 227 -11.34 4.82 5.01
N SER A 228 -10.93 4.02 6.00
CA SER A 228 -10.86 2.56 5.90
C SER A 228 -12.22 1.93 5.54
N ILE A 229 -13.29 2.35 6.21
CA ILE A 229 -14.66 1.90 5.93
C ILE A 229 -15.11 2.29 4.51
N GLN A 230 -14.84 3.52 4.07
CA GLN A 230 -15.21 3.94 2.72
C GLN A 230 -14.41 3.20 1.63
N LEU A 231 -13.13 2.91 1.87
CA LEU A 231 -12.32 2.10 0.96
C LEU A 231 -12.84 0.66 0.88
N ALA A 232 -13.19 0.06 2.02
CA ALA A 232 -13.81 -1.26 2.04
C ALA A 232 -15.14 -1.30 1.27
N ALA A 233 -15.97 -0.27 1.41
CA ALA A 233 -17.22 -0.14 0.67
C ALA A 233 -17.02 0.16 -0.83
N LEU A 234 -15.89 0.78 -1.20
CA LEU A 234 -15.52 1.03 -2.59
C LEU A 234 -14.99 -0.24 -3.26
N ALA A 235 -14.26 -1.07 -2.51
CA ALA A 235 -13.71 -2.34 -2.96
C ALA A 235 -14.77 -3.39 -3.35
N THR A 236 -16.01 -3.25 -2.89
CA THR A 236 -17.12 -4.14 -3.30
C THR A 236 -17.77 -3.75 -4.62
N LYS A 237 -17.38 -2.61 -5.21
CA LYS A 237 -17.95 -2.10 -6.46
C LYS A 237 -17.06 -2.51 -7.63
N PRO A 238 -17.65 -2.73 -8.83
CA PRO A 238 -16.86 -3.01 -10.03
C PRO A 238 -15.93 -1.84 -10.34
N SER A 239 -14.67 -2.15 -10.60
CA SER A 239 -13.63 -1.18 -10.92
C SER A 239 -13.65 -0.80 -12.41
N GLU A 240 -12.89 0.24 -12.76
CA GLU A 240 -12.65 0.63 -14.15
C GLU A 240 -11.93 -0.47 -14.92
N VAL A 241 -11.10 -1.27 -14.23
CA VAL A 241 -10.42 -2.44 -14.81
C VAL A 241 -11.45 -3.53 -15.14
N ASP A 242 -12.38 -3.81 -14.23
CA ASP A 242 -13.44 -4.79 -14.45
C ASP A 242 -14.34 -4.39 -15.62
N ALA A 243 -14.66 -3.10 -15.74
CA ALA A 243 -15.45 -2.58 -16.85
C ALA A 243 -14.76 -2.75 -18.22
N VAL A 244 -13.43 -2.60 -18.28
CA VAL A 244 -12.66 -2.89 -19.51
C VAL A 244 -12.69 -4.39 -19.81
N ASP A 245 -12.55 -5.23 -18.77
CA ASP A 245 -12.53 -6.68 -18.93
C ASP A 245 -13.89 -7.23 -19.38
N GLU A 246 -14.98 -6.67 -18.86
CA GLU A 246 -16.35 -6.96 -19.32
C GLU A 246 -16.54 -6.53 -20.79
N ALA A 247 -16.10 -5.32 -21.17
CA ALA A 247 -16.19 -4.84 -22.55
C ALA A 247 -15.40 -5.72 -23.51
N VAL A 248 -14.19 -6.14 -23.12
CA VAL A 248 -13.36 -7.06 -23.92
C VAL A 248 -14.02 -8.44 -24.01
N GLY A 249 -14.64 -8.93 -22.93
CA GLY A 249 -15.41 -10.17 -22.93
C GLY A 249 -16.56 -10.14 -23.94
N LYS A 250 -17.31 -9.03 -24.00
CA LYS A 250 -18.37 -8.79 -25.00
C LYS A 250 -17.81 -8.74 -26.43
N LEU A 251 -16.66 -8.11 -26.64
CA LEU A 251 -16.02 -8.10 -27.96
C LEU A 251 -15.62 -9.52 -28.39
N LYS A 252 -15.04 -10.32 -27.47
CA LYS A 252 -14.70 -11.73 -27.74
C LYS A 252 -15.93 -12.55 -28.11
N SER A 253 -17.04 -12.43 -27.37
CA SER A 253 -18.26 -13.18 -27.69
C SER A 253 -18.83 -12.83 -29.06
N VAL A 254 -18.81 -11.55 -29.46
CA VAL A 254 -19.21 -11.15 -30.82
C VAL A 254 -18.28 -11.75 -31.87
N LEU A 255 -16.97 -11.76 -31.61
CA LEU A 255 -15.99 -12.38 -32.51
C LEU A 255 -16.18 -13.90 -32.59
N ASP A 256 -16.60 -14.59 -31.53
CA ASP A 256 -16.66 -16.05 -31.47
C ASP A 256 -18.00 -16.64 -31.96
N ASN A 257 -19.00 -15.80 -32.27
CA ASN A 257 -20.25 -16.23 -32.90
C ASN A 257 -19.97 -16.81 -34.30
N GLY A 258 -19.76 -18.12 -34.36
CA GLY A 258 -19.09 -18.83 -35.45
C GLY A 258 -19.98 -19.38 -36.58
N ASP A 259 -21.30 -19.18 -36.54
CA ASP A 259 -22.22 -19.86 -37.48
C ASP A 259 -23.03 -18.90 -38.39
N GLY A 260 -22.72 -17.60 -38.40
CA GLY A 260 -23.40 -16.60 -39.26
C GLY A 260 -22.47 -15.50 -39.76
N ASP A 261 -22.99 -14.66 -40.66
CA ASP A 261 -22.33 -13.40 -41.01
C ASP A 261 -22.07 -12.60 -39.73
N LEU A 262 -20.83 -12.12 -39.57
CA LEU A 262 -20.44 -11.23 -38.47
C LEU A 262 -21.44 -10.07 -38.42
N ASP A 263 -22.15 -9.92 -37.30
CA ASP A 263 -22.96 -8.74 -37.07
C ASP A 263 -22.03 -7.53 -36.94
N GLU A 264 -21.83 -6.83 -38.06
CA GLU A 264 -20.96 -5.66 -38.14
C GLU A 264 -21.43 -4.54 -37.21
N ALA A 265 -22.73 -4.42 -36.95
CA ALA A 265 -23.28 -3.43 -36.04
C ALA A 265 -22.90 -3.76 -34.58
N ALA A 266 -23.10 -5.02 -34.17
CA ALA A 266 -22.67 -5.49 -32.85
C ALA A 266 -21.15 -5.41 -32.69
N LEU A 267 -20.37 -5.78 -33.72
CA LEU A 267 -18.91 -5.71 -33.69
C LEU A 267 -18.42 -4.27 -33.50
N ARG A 268 -19.00 -3.33 -34.25
CA ARG A 268 -18.66 -1.90 -34.15
C ARG A 268 -19.03 -1.33 -32.79
N ALA A 269 -20.21 -1.67 -32.26
CA ALA A 269 -20.65 -1.24 -30.94
C ALA A 269 -19.73 -1.78 -29.82
N ALA A 270 -19.38 -3.07 -29.88
CA ALA A 270 -18.47 -3.68 -28.91
C ALA A 270 -17.04 -3.10 -29.01
N ALA A 271 -16.55 -2.87 -30.23
CA ALA A 271 -15.24 -2.25 -30.46
C ALA A 271 -15.17 -0.82 -29.91
N GLN A 272 -16.20 -0.01 -30.15
CA GLN A 272 -16.31 1.36 -29.62
C GLN A 272 -16.35 1.41 -28.10
N GLU A 273 -17.06 0.46 -27.46
CA GLU A 273 -17.08 0.39 -26.00
C GLU A 273 -15.72 0.01 -25.43
N VAL A 274 -15.00 -0.96 -26.02
CA VAL A 274 -13.62 -1.28 -25.62
C VAL A 274 -12.69 -0.08 -25.81
N GLU A 275 -12.79 0.62 -26.94
CA GLU A 275 -12.00 1.83 -27.21
C GLU A 275 -12.21 2.87 -26.12
N ARG A 276 -13.47 3.28 -25.90
CA ARG A 276 -13.85 4.27 -24.88
C ARG A 276 -13.34 3.89 -23.49
N ARG A 277 -13.58 2.64 -23.05
CA ARG A 277 -13.16 2.17 -21.72
C ARG A 277 -11.64 2.12 -21.57
N THR A 278 -10.92 1.70 -22.61
CA THR A 278 -9.45 1.69 -22.57
C THR A 278 -8.84 3.09 -22.58
N GLU A 279 -9.52 4.08 -23.16
CA GLU A 279 -9.10 5.48 -23.12
C GLU A 279 -9.31 6.09 -21.74
N GLU A 280 -10.49 5.91 -21.16
CA GLU A 280 -10.83 6.34 -19.80
C GLU A 280 -9.85 5.79 -18.75
N LEU A 281 -9.32 4.59 -18.95
CA LEU A 281 -8.37 3.95 -18.04
C LEU A 281 -6.95 4.57 -18.07
N THR A 282 -6.59 5.31 -19.12
CA THR A 282 -5.21 5.77 -19.33
C THR A 282 -4.74 6.73 -18.24
N ALA A 283 -5.47 7.83 -18.04
CA ALA A 283 -5.08 8.87 -17.08
C ALA A 283 -5.10 8.37 -15.62
N PRO A 284 -6.08 7.55 -15.17
CA PRO A 284 -6.04 6.93 -13.85
C PRO A 284 -4.81 6.05 -13.61
N LEU A 285 -4.39 5.24 -14.59
CA LEU A 285 -3.20 4.39 -14.46
C LEU A 285 -1.91 5.21 -14.33
N ASP A 286 -1.77 6.28 -15.11
CA ASP A 286 -0.59 7.14 -15.05
C ASP A 286 -0.55 7.94 -13.75
N ARG A 287 -1.70 8.47 -13.30
CA ARG A 287 -1.78 9.16 -12.01
C ARG A 287 -1.43 8.24 -10.84
N LEU A 288 -1.93 7.00 -10.84
CA LEU A 288 -1.59 6.04 -9.80
C LEU A 288 -0.11 5.64 -9.84
N SER A 289 0.46 5.47 -11.04
CA SER A 289 1.89 5.22 -11.24
C SER A 289 2.75 6.34 -10.63
N ASP A 290 2.38 7.60 -10.84
CA ASP A 290 3.08 8.75 -10.27
C ASP A 290 2.97 8.80 -8.74
N ALA A 291 1.77 8.54 -8.20
CA ALA A 291 1.54 8.52 -6.75
C ALA A 291 2.35 7.41 -6.06
N VAL A 292 2.38 6.20 -6.61
CA VAL A 292 3.17 5.07 -6.09
C VAL A 292 4.68 5.38 -6.15
N ASN A 293 5.15 6.01 -7.23
CA ASN A 293 6.54 6.49 -7.30
C ASN A 293 6.85 7.55 -6.24
N GLY A 294 5.87 8.40 -5.90
CA GLY A 294 5.96 9.35 -4.78
C GLY A 294 6.13 8.64 -3.44
N VAL A 295 5.31 7.62 -3.16
CA VAL A 295 5.42 6.78 -1.95
C VAL A 295 6.80 6.12 -1.87
N PHE A 296 7.26 5.50 -2.95
CA PHE A 296 8.55 4.82 -3.01
C PHE A 296 9.71 5.76 -2.65
N ARG A 297 9.73 6.97 -3.23
CA ARG A 297 10.74 7.98 -2.93
C ARG A 297 10.66 8.46 -1.48
N ALA A 298 9.45 8.73 -0.97
CA ALA A 298 9.26 9.18 0.41
C ALA A 298 9.69 8.12 1.43
N ALA A 299 9.37 6.85 1.18
CA ALA A 299 9.80 5.72 2.02
C ALA A 299 11.33 5.57 2.06
N LEU A 300 12.00 5.71 0.91
CA LEU A 300 13.46 5.72 0.86
C LEU A 300 14.07 6.92 1.61
N CYS A 301 13.48 8.11 1.50
CA CYS A 301 13.93 9.29 2.24
C CYS A 301 13.83 9.07 3.76
N LEU A 302 12.71 8.56 4.25
CA LEU A 302 12.51 8.25 5.67
C LEU A 302 13.51 7.21 6.16
N ARG A 303 13.65 6.10 5.44
CA ARG A 303 14.63 5.06 5.76
C ARG A 303 16.06 5.61 5.82
N ASN A 304 16.46 6.44 4.86
CA ASN A 304 17.80 7.02 4.83
C ASN A 304 18.03 7.99 6.01
N ALA A 305 17.00 8.75 6.41
CA ALA A 305 17.07 9.63 7.58
C ALA A 305 17.26 8.82 8.88
N GLU A 306 16.50 7.74 9.06
CA GLU A 306 16.63 6.84 10.21
C GLU A 306 17.99 6.15 10.27
N LEU A 307 18.49 5.63 9.13
CA LEU A 307 19.82 5.03 9.07
C LEU A 307 20.95 6.05 9.35
N GLY A 308 20.81 7.27 8.83
CA GLY A 308 21.74 8.36 9.11
C GLY A 308 21.81 8.72 10.59
N SER A 309 20.67 8.77 11.27
CA SER A 309 20.57 8.98 12.72
C SER A 309 21.34 7.92 13.51
N ILE A 310 21.24 6.65 13.11
CA ILE A 310 21.94 5.53 13.75
C ILE A 310 23.46 5.60 13.52
N MET A 311 23.88 5.94 12.30
CA MET A 311 25.30 5.94 11.91
C MET A 311 26.11 7.07 12.55
N VAL A 312 25.50 8.21 12.87
CA VAL A 312 26.20 9.39 13.40
C VAL A 312 26.53 9.25 14.91
N GLY A 313 25.86 8.35 15.63
CA GLY A 313 26.06 8.13 17.07
C GLY A 313 25.66 9.35 17.92
N PRO A 314 25.44 9.19 19.24
CA PRO A 314 25.23 10.34 20.10
C PRO A 314 26.51 11.16 20.12
N ALA A 315 26.47 12.37 19.56
CA ALA A 315 27.58 13.32 19.68
C ALA A 315 27.90 13.48 21.19
N GLU A 316 29.08 13.02 21.59
CA GLU A 316 29.61 13.26 22.93
C GLU A 316 29.58 14.76 23.18
N LYS A 317 28.62 15.21 23.98
CA LYS A 317 28.65 16.55 24.56
C LYS A 317 29.74 16.54 25.61
N THR A 318 31.01 16.62 25.19
CA THR A 318 32.12 16.96 26.08
C THR A 318 31.94 18.42 26.52
N PRO A 319 31.70 18.70 27.81
CA PRO A 319 31.73 20.06 28.30
C PRO A 319 33.20 20.51 28.34
N CYS A 320 33.52 21.55 27.56
CA CYS A 320 34.77 22.27 27.78
C CYS A 320 34.69 22.92 29.16
N LYS A 321 35.64 22.55 30.04
CA LYS A 321 35.88 23.21 31.32
C LYS A 321 36.64 24.52 31.09
#